data_AF-A0A3D3AG90-F1
#
_entry.id   AF-A0A3D3AG90-F1
#
_cell.length_a   1.000
_cell.length_b   1.000
_cell.length_c   1.000
_cell.angle_alpha   90.00
_cell.angle_beta   90.00
_cell.angle_gamma   90.00
#
_symmetry.space_group_name_H-M   'P 1'
#
loop_
_entity.id
_entity.type
_entity.pdbx_description
1 polymer ?
#
loop_
_entity_poly.entity_id
_entity_poly.type
_entity_poly.pdbx_seq_one_letter_code
_entity_poly.pdbx_strand_id
1 'polypeptide(L)'
;MGKNGNKYSNTSADKNYTNDTKKWLGMALSSPNKRFVTPSYTADFSGSKSEFISIVHVMKDIGKDDFIGYVRIDMSFNAIKNLITEDPYTKKEIGSVIIGNQGIMFHEQTVNIPDVNFQDKLSDYYNNGGELGKKILNFDSNKYIVCAAKNNSTGWILV
;
A
#
# COMPACT_ATOMS: atom_id res chain seq x y z
N MET A 1 -7.65 15.70 -39.59
CA MET A 1 -6.76 16.88 -39.61
C MET A 1 -7.42 17.97 -38.77
N GLY A 2 -7.18 18.24 -37.49
CA GLY A 2 -6.04 18.06 -36.59
C GLY A 2 -5.66 19.45 -36.07
N LYS A 3 -6.17 19.87 -34.89
CA LYS A 3 -5.66 21.04 -34.13
C LYS A 3 -6.22 21.05 -32.71
N ASN A 4 -5.30 20.92 -31.74
CA ASN A 4 -5.43 21.12 -30.29
C ASN A 4 -6.01 19.97 -29.45
N GLY A 5 -5.35 18.80 -29.49
CA GLY A 5 -4.31 18.44 -28.51
C GLY A 5 -4.58 18.43 -26.99
N ASN A 6 -5.75 18.84 -26.48
CA ASN A 6 -6.04 18.71 -25.05
C ASN A 6 -6.98 17.53 -24.81
N LYS A 7 -6.41 16.31 -24.76
CA LYS A 7 -7.04 15.23 -23.99
C LYS A 7 -6.95 15.63 -22.51
N TYR A 8 -7.94 16.36 -22.02
CA TYR A 8 -8.20 16.40 -20.59
C TYR A 8 -8.50 14.96 -20.19
N SER A 9 -7.63 14.32 -19.40
CA SER A 9 -7.96 13.05 -18.83
C SER A 9 -9.19 13.25 -17.95
N ASN A 10 -10.24 12.46 -18.15
CA ASN A 10 -11.48 12.51 -17.36
C ASN A 10 -11.27 12.28 -15.84
N THR A 11 -10.03 12.06 -15.38
CA THR A 11 -9.65 11.99 -13.96
C THR A 11 -9.83 13.31 -13.21
N SER A 12 -10.01 14.44 -13.88
CA SER A 12 -10.28 15.75 -13.24
C SER A 12 -11.72 15.94 -12.74
N ALA A 13 -12.63 14.99 -12.96
CA ALA A 13 -14.04 15.11 -12.55
C ALA A 13 -14.40 14.36 -11.26
N ASP A 14 -13.52 13.48 -10.75
CA ASP A 14 -13.77 12.79 -9.48
C ASP A 14 -13.23 13.62 -8.31
N LYS A 15 -14.15 14.21 -7.55
CA LYS A 15 -13.84 14.98 -6.34
C LYS A 15 -13.08 14.14 -5.31
N ASN A 16 -13.35 12.84 -5.23
CA ASN A 16 -12.67 11.94 -4.30
C ASN A 16 -11.20 11.78 -4.72
N TYR A 17 -10.95 11.50 -6.00
CA TYR A 17 -9.60 11.39 -6.54
C TYR A 17 -8.77 12.66 -6.33
N THR A 18 -9.38 13.83 -6.53
CA THR A 18 -8.72 15.13 -6.31
C THR A 18 -8.40 15.37 -4.83
N ASN A 19 -9.33 15.04 -3.93
CA ASN A 19 -9.13 15.17 -2.49
C ASN A 19 -8.04 14.22 -1.98
N ASP A 20 -8.03 12.98 -2.46
CA ASP A 20 -7.01 12.00 -2.12
C ASP A 20 -5.62 12.43 -2.64
N THR A 21 -5.57 13.00 -3.84
CA THR A 21 -4.34 13.57 -4.39
C THR A 21 -3.75 14.65 -3.48
N LYS A 22 -4.59 15.58 -3.00
CA LYS A 22 -4.16 16.64 -2.07
C LYS A 22 -3.66 16.05 -0.74
N LYS A 23 -4.39 15.07 -0.20
CA LYS A 23 -4.00 14.36 1.03
C LYS A 23 -2.63 13.71 0.87
N TRP A 24 -2.40 12.94 -0.19
CA TRP A 24 -1.14 12.23 -0.39
C TRP A 24 0.02 13.14 -0.73
N LEU A 25 -0.23 14.25 -1.44
CA LEU A 25 0.78 15.29 -1.65
C LEU A 25 1.24 15.89 -0.31
N GLY A 26 0.31 16.19 0.60
CA GLY A 26 0.65 16.66 1.95
C GLY A 26 1.53 15.67 2.73
N MET A 27 1.22 14.37 2.63
CA MET A 27 2.04 13.30 3.22
C MET A 27 3.45 13.24 2.61
N ALA A 28 3.55 13.34 1.28
CA ALA A 28 4.84 13.34 0.58
C ALA A 28 5.68 14.59 0.90
N LEU A 29 5.07 15.77 0.98
CA LEU A 29 5.73 17.00 1.40
C LEU A 29 6.32 16.91 2.81
N SER A 30 5.63 16.19 3.70
CA SER A 30 6.03 16.01 5.09
C SER A 30 7.07 14.90 5.28
N SER A 31 7.29 14.05 4.26
CA SER A 31 8.22 12.93 4.39
C SER A 31 9.69 13.35 4.23
N PRO A 32 10.64 12.60 4.82
CA PRO A 32 12.07 12.92 4.75
C PRO A 32 12.63 12.93 3.33
N ASN A 33 12.23 11.96 2.52
CA ASN A 33 12.69 11.78 1.14
C ASN A 33 11.75 12.41 0.10
N LYS A 34 10.78 13.21 0.54
CA LYS A 34 9.79 13.85 -0.33
C LYS A 34 9.02 12.87 -1.22
N ARG A 35 8.92 11.62 -0.73
CA ARG A 35 8.21 10.51 -1.36
C ARG A 35 7.23 9.91 -0.36
N PHE A 36 6.08 9.50 -0.86
CA PHE A 36 5.08 8.77 -0.08
C PHE A 36 4.50 7.65 -0.92
N VAL A 37 4.37 6.47 -0.31
CA VAL A 37 3.61 5.36 -0.88
C VAL A 37 2.30 5.28 -0.11
N THR A 38 1.18 5.36 -0.83
CA THR A 38 -0.14 5.42 -0.22
C THR A 38 -0.51 4.06 0.37
N PRO A 39 -1.44 4.02 1.35
CA PRO A 39 -2.28 2.84 1.56
C PRO A 39 -3.00 2.46 0.27
N SER A 40 -3.58 1.26 0.23
CA SER A 40 -4.52 0.94 -0.83
C SER A 40 -5.75 1.86 -0.74
N TYR A 41 -6.26 2.28 -1.88
CA TYR A 41 -7.46 3.09 -1.99
C TYR A 41 -8.24 2.67 -3.22
N THR A 42 -9.54 2.90 -3.21
CA THR A 42 -10.38 2.62 -4.36
C THR A 42 -10.62 3.90 -5.15
N ALA A 43 -10.34 3.87 -6.45
CA ALA A 43 -10.63 4.98 -7.34
C ALA A 43 -11.32 4.49 -8.61
N ASP A 44 -12.09 5.39 -9.22
CA ASP A 44 -12.68 5.18 -10.54
C ASP A 44 -11.79 5.83 -11.60
N PHE A 45 -11.17 4.99 -12.43
CA PHE A 45 -10.50 5.45 -13.62
C PHE A 45 -11.28 5.00 -14.85
N SER A 46 -11.82 5.96 -15.59
CA SER A 46 -12.51 5.72 -16.87
C SER A 46 -13.74 4.79 -16.77
N GLY A 47 -14.47 4.82 -15.65
CA GLY A 47 -15.69 4.04 -15.45
C GLY A 47 -15.46 2.66 -14.83
N SER A 48 -14.23 2.37 -14.38
CA SER A 48 -13.90 1.14 -13.67
C SER A 48 -13.36 1.46 -12.28
N LYS A 49 -14.13 1.07 -11.27
CA LYS A 49 -13.73 1.14 -9.87
C LYS A 49 -12.74 0.02 -9.59
N SER A 50 -11.51 0.37 -9.23
CA SER A 50 -10.45 -0.58 -8.92
C SER A 50 -9.65 -0.13 -7.71
N GLU A 51 -8.96 -1.07 -7.08
CA GLU A 51 -8.07 -0.79 -5.95
C GLU A 51 -6.66 -0.49 -6.43
N PHE A 52 -6.07 0.58 -5.91
CA PHE A 52 -4.78 1.10 -6.32
C PHE A 52 -3.92 1.44 -5.13
N ILE A 53 -2.63 1.55 -5.41
CA ILE A 53 -1.64 2.24 -4.60
C ILE A 53 -1.01 3.33 -5.47
N SER A 54 -0.54 4.41 -4.85
CA SER A 54 0.22 5.44 -5.54
C SER A 54 1.60 5.58 -4.95
N ILE A 55 2.57 5.84 -5.82
CA ILE A 55 3.84 6.45 -5.43
C ILE A 55 3.75 7.93 -5.77
N VAL A 56 3.81 8.78 -4.75
CA VAL A 56 3.85 10.24 -4.90
C VAL A 56 5.26 10.72 -4.59
N HIS A 57 5.85 11.49 -5.50
CA HIS A 57 7.17 12.08 -5.33
C HIS A 57 7.10 13.58 -5.62
N VAL A 58 7.59 14.39 -4.67
CA VAL A 58 7.62 15.84 -4.80
C VAL A 58 8.91 16.27 -5.48
N MET A 59 8.76 17.12 -6.49
CA MET A 59 9.85 17.76 -7.22
C MET A 59 10.16 19.11 -6.60
N LYS A 60 11.45 19.34 -6.35
CA LYS A 60 11.98 20.60 -5.83
C LYS A 60 12.90 21.25 -6.84
N ASP A 61 13.07 22.57 -6.72
CA ASP A 61 14.08 23.28 -7.49
C ASP A 61 15.49 22.85 -7.08
N ILE A 62 16.41 22.79 -8.04
CA ILE A 62 17.79 22.46 -7.74
C ILE A 62 18.42 23.71 -7.11
N GLY A 63 18.80 23.60 -5.83
CA GLY A 63 19.43 24.70 -5.10
C GLY A 63 18.46 25.60 -4.34
N LYS A 64 17.14 25.35 -4.41
CA LYS A 64 16.15 25.95 -3.51
C LYS A 64 15.24 24.85 -2.97
N ASP A 65 14.91 24.89 -1.69
CA ASP A 65 13.98 23.93 -1.09
C ASP A 65 12.50 24.16 -1.47
N ASP A 66 12.26 24.95 -2.51
CA ASP A 66 10.95 25.37 -3.00
C ASP A 66 10.25 24.25 -3.78
N PHE A 67 8.95 24.09 -3.53
CA PHE A 67 8.09 23.15 -4.22
C PHE A 67 7.84 23.58 -5.68
N ILE A 68 8.21 22.72 -6.64
CA ILE A 68 7.92 22.94 -8.07
C ILE A 68 6.67 22.17 -8.51
N GLY A 69 6.49 20.97 -7.99
CA GLY A 69 5.41 20.08 -8.43
C GLY A 69 5.54 18.69 -7.84
N TYR A 70 4.78 17.74 -8.37
CA TYR A 70 4.86 16.35 -7.96
C TYR A 70 4.60 15.41 -9.13
N VAL A 71 5.15 14.21 -9.04
CA VAL A 71 4.84 13.07 -9.89
C VAL A 71 4.04 12.08 -9.05
N ARG A 72 2.97 11.55 -9.63
CA ARG A 72 2.16 10.49 -9.04
C ARG A 72 2.05 9.35 -10.04
N ILE A 73 2.39 8.14 -9.59
CA ILE A 73 2.24 6.91 -10.37
C ILE A 73 1.23 6.05 -9.65
N ASP A 74 0.11 5.77 -10.31
CA ASP A 74 -0.94 4.89 -9.82
C ASP A 74 -0.73 3.48 -10.37
N MET A 75 -0.71 2.48 -9.47
CA MET A 75 -0.52 1.08 -9.80
C MET A 75 -1.70 0.27 -9.27
N SER A 76 -2.19 -0.68 -10.07
CA SER A 76 -3.23 -1.60 -9.61
C SER A 76 -2.69 -2.41 -8.43
N PHE A 77 -3.43 -2.39 -7.32
CA PHE A 77 -3.02 -3.15 -6.15
C PHE A 77 -3.14 -4.65 -6.37
N ASN A 78 -4.00 -5.09 -7.29
CA ASN A 78 -4.10 -6.48 -7.71
C ASN A 78 -2.78 -7.03 -8.26
N ALA A 79 -1.96 -6.21 -8.93
CA ALA A 79 -0.65 -6.66 -9.41
C ALA A 79 0.29 -7.02 -8.24
N ILE A 80 0.21 -6.27 -7.14
CA ILE A 80 0.98 -6.54 -5.91
C ILE A 80 0.43 -7.77 -5.20
N LYS A 81 -0.90 -7.91 -5.11
CA LYS A 81 -1.55 -9.09 -4.53
C LYS A 81 -1.08 -10.34 -5.27
N ASN A 82 -1.24 -10.37 -6.59
CA ASN A 82 -0.82 -11.52 -7.40
C ASN A 82 0.66 -11.86 -7.18
N LEU A 83 1.57 -10.88 -7.16
CA LEU A 83 3.00 -11.14 -6.89
C LEU A 83 3.24 -11.89 -5.56
N ILE A 84 2.40 -11.64 -4.57
CA ILE A 84 2.52 -12.23 -3.23
C ILE A 84 1.80 -13.58 -3.15
N THR A 85 0.76 -13.79 -3.94
CA THR A 85 -0.11 -14.99 -3.87
C THR A 85 0.14 -16.03 -4.98
N GLU A 86 0.86 -15.68 -6.04
CA GLU A 86 0.95 -16.49 -7.28
C GLU A 86 1.76 -17.78 -7.13
N ASP A 87 2.54 -17.95 -6.06
CA ASP A 87 3.13 -19.24 -5.70
C ASP A 87 3.49 -19.28 -4.20
N PRO A 88 2.69 -19.96 -3.33
CA PRO A 88 3.07 -20.08 -1.94
C PRO A 88 4.43 -20.76 -1.87
N TYR A 89 5.43 -20.08 -1.28
CA TYR A 89 6.83 -20.53 -1.27
C TYR A 89 6.97 -21.97 -0.74
N THR A 90 5.98 -22.42 0.06
CA THR A 90 5.81 -23.81 0.45
C THR A 90 4.32 -24.17 0.53
N LYS A 91 3.97 -25.46 0.36
CA LYS A 91 2.62 -26.01 0.68
C LYS A 91 2.17 -25.82 2.15
N LYS A 92 3.00 -25.18 2.99
CA LYS A 92 2.75 -24.92 4.41
C LYS A 92 2.44 -23.45 4.68
N GLU A 93 2.53 -22.58 3.67
CA GLU A 93 2.10 -21.20 3.78
C GLU A 93 0.57 -21.17 3.86
N ILE A 94 0.05 -20.49 4.87
CA ILE A 94 -1.37 -20.48 5.18
C ILE A 94 -2.03 -19.11 4.89
N GLY A 95 -1.24 -18.14 4.46
CA GLY A 95 -1.68 -16.77 4.23
C GLY A 95 -0.52 -15.79 4.17
N SER A 96 -0.83 -14.59 3.70
CA SER A 96 0.09 -13.49 3.48
C SER A 96 -0.60 -12.17 3.84
N VAL A 97 0.14 -11.25 4.47
CA VAL A 97 -0.38 -9.93 4.88
C VAL A 97 0.56 -8.83 4.41
N ILE A 98 -0.02 -7.74 3.91
CA ILE A 98 0.70 -6.50 3.71
C ILE A 98 0.16 -5.46 4.68
N ILE A 99 1.02 -4.98 5.56
CA ILE A 99 0.72 -3.92 6.51
C ILE A 99 1.39 -2.64 6.01
N GLY A 100 0.58 -1.62 5.75
CA GLY A 100 1.03 -0.28 5.42
C GLY A 100 1.02 0.64 6.63
N ASN A 101 1.35 1.91 6.39
CA ASN A 101 1.45 2.94 7.43
C ASN A 101 0.12 3.25 8.15
N GLN A 102 -1.02 2.78 7.60
CA GLN A 102 -2.36 3.03 8.15
C GLN A 102 -3.11 1.74 8.52
N GLY A 103 -2.42 0.59 8.54
CA GLY A 103 -2.99 -0.71 8.86
C GLY A 103 -2.83 -1.75 7.76
N ILE A 104 -3.61 -2.82 7.85
CA ILE A 104 -3.60 -3.93 6.88
C ILE A 104 -4.16 -3.43 5.55
N MET A 105 -3.34 -3.52 4.50
CA MET A 105 -3.75 -3.21 3.12
C MET A 105 -4.20 -4.48 2.39
N PHE A 106 -3.60 -5.62 2.73
CA PHE A 106 -3.94 -6.90 2.12
C PHE A 106 -3.84 -8.01 3.15
N HIS A 107 -4.79 -8.93 3.12
CA HIS A 107 -4.79 -10.16 3.90
C HIS A 107 -5.38 -11.26 3.04
N GLU A 108 -4.60 -12.28 2.75
CA GLU A 108 -5.07 -13.53 2.19
C GLU A 108 -4.80 -14.64 3.21
N GLN A 109 -5.78 -15.53 3.37
CA GLN A 109 -5.66 -16.73 4.17
C GLN A 109 -6.20 -17.93 3.39
N THR A 110 -5.47 -19.03 3.44
CA THR A 110 -5.88 -20.33 2.89
C THR A 110 -6.52 -21.22 3.96
N VAL A 111 -6.43 -20.80 5.23
CA VAL A 111 -7.06 -21.46 6.39
C VAL A 111 -8.08 -20.53 7.04
N ASN A 112 -9.14 -21.12 7.61
CA ASN A 112 -10.25 -20.37 8.19
C ASN A 112 -9.91 -19.95 9.63
N ILE A 113 -9.01 -18.97 9.80
CA ILE A 113 -8.73 -18.34 11.10
C ILE A 113 -9.65 -17.12 11.23
N PRO A 114 -10.40 -16.95 12.34
CA PRO A 114 -11.24 -15.76 12.50
C PRO A 114 -10.41 -14.47 12.41
N ASP A 115 -10.82 -13.54 11.54
CA ASP A 115 -10.09 -12.30 11.25
C ASP A 115 -9.77 -11.48 12.50
N VAL A 116 -10.68 -11.47 13.48
CA VAL A 116 -10.50 -10.77 14.77
C VAL A 116 -9.29 -11.28 15.55
N ASN A 117 -9.08 -12.60 15.56
CA ASN A 117 -7.94 -13.19 16.25
C ASN A 117 -6.65 -12.84 15.51
N PHE A 118 -6.70 -12.80 14.18
CA PHE A 118 -5.53 -12.56 13.35
C PHE A 118 -5.07 -11.10 13.41
N GLN A 119 -6.01 -10.15 13.31
CA GLN A 119 -5.73 -8.71 13.46
C GLN A 119 -5.19 -8.37 14.85
N ASP A 120 -5.78 -8.90 15.92
CA ASP A 120 -5.31 -8.65 17.29
C ASP A 120 -3.88 -9.17 17.51
N LYS A 121 -3.54 -10.32 16.93
CA LYS A 121 -2.19 -10.91 17.05
C LYS A 121 -1.15 -10.22 16.18
N LEU A 122 -1.58 -9.61 15.07
CA LEU A 122 -0.72 -8.78 14.22
C LEU A 122 -0.71 -7.31 14.63
N SER A 123 -1.43 -6.95 15.71
CA SER A 123 -1.58 -5.57 16.15
C SER A 123 -0.29 -4.84 16.48
N ASP A 124 0.68 -5.59 16.97
CA ASP A 124 2.00 -5.07 17.26
C ASP A 124 2.73 -4.60 15.98
N TYR A 125 2.52 -5.26 14.83
CA TYR A 125 3.14 -4.88 13.57
C TYR A 125 2.62 -3.54 13.04
N TYR A 126 1.32 -3.26 13.15
CA TYR A 126 0.77 -1.99 12.68
C TYR A 126 0.90 -0.85 13.70
N ASN A 127 0.89 -1.14 15.01
CA ASN A 127 0.98 -0.10 16.04
C ASN A 127 2.42 0.30 16.36
N ASN A 128 3.34 -0.67 16.42
CA ASN A 128 4.71 -0.46 16.91
C ASN A 128 5.79 -0.85 15.89
N GLY A 129 5.39 -1.24 14.67
CA GLY A 129 6.29 -1.80 13.67
C GLY A 129 6.64 -3.27 13.88
N GLY A 130 6.23 -3.84 15.02
CA GLY A 130 6.39 -5.24 15.41
C GLY A 130 7.82 -5.75 15.48
N GLU A 131 7.98 -6.97 15.98
CA GLU A 131 9.26 -7.68 15.94
C GLU A 131 9.48 -8.27 14.53
N LEU A 132 10.37 -7.65 13.75
CA LEU A 132 10.76 -8.19 12.44
C LEU A 132 11.48 -9.54 12.61
N GLY A 133 11.27 -10.44 11.66
CA GLY A 133 11.83 -11.79 11.68
C GLY A 133 10.81 -12.86 11.99
N LYS A 134 11.25 -13.95 12.62
CA LYS A 134 10.44 -15.15 12.84
C LYS A 134 9.83 -15.17 14.24
N LYS A 135 8.52 -15.34 14.33
CA LYS A 135 7.79 -15.48 15.59
C LYS A 135 6.84 -16.66 15.55
N ILE A 136 6.59 -17.28 16.70
CA ILE A 136 5.55 -18.30 16.85
C ILE A 136 4.28 -17.63 17.37
N LEU A 137 3.20 -17.72 16.60
CA LEU A 137 1.86 -17.34 17.04
C LEU A 137 1.09 -18.60 17.44
N ASN A 138 0.54 -18.57 18.66
CA ASN A 138 -0.42 -19.58 19.10
C ASN A 138 -1.82 -19.07 18.78
N PHE A 139 -2.52 -19.80 17.92
CA PHE A 139 -3.92 -19.58 17.58
C PHE A 139 -4.69 -20.82 17.99
N ASP A 140 -5.51 -20.67 19.03
CA ASP A 140 -6.20 -21.78 19.70
C ASP A 140 -5.20 -22.91 20.07
N SER A 141 -5.45 -24.13 19.59
CA SER A 141 -4.59 -25.31 19.80
C SER A 141 -3.44 -25.44 18.79
N ASN A 142 -3.34 -24.53 17.83
CA ASN A 142 -2.37 -24.60 16.73
C ASN A 142 -1.24 -23.59 16.88
N LYS A 143 -0.06 -23.96 16.40
CA LYS A 143 1.13 -23.12 16.37
C LYS A 143 1.48 -22.76 14.94
N TYR A 144 1.64 -21.47 14.69
CA TYR A 144 1.97 -20.93 13.38
C TYR A 144 3.29 -20.18 13.46
N ILE A 145 4.10 -20.30 12.42
CA ILE A 145 5.32 -19.50 12.27
C ILE A 145 4.94 -18.30 11.40
N VAL A 146 5.20 -17.11 11.92
CA VAL A 146 5.01 -15.85 11.21
C VAL A 146 6.37 -15.27 10.89
N CYS A 147 6.55 -14.81 9.66
CA CYS A 147 7.80 -14.21 9.18
C CYS A 147 7.53 -12.79 8.71
N ALA A 148 7.89 -11.79 9.50
CA ALA A 148 7.70 -10.41 9.13
C ALA A 148 8.98 -9.77 8.56
N ALA A 149 8.88 -9.08 7.43
CA ALA A 149 9.97 -8.34 6.82
C ALA A 149 9.52 -6.94 6.41
N LYS A 150 10.35 -5.92 6.72
CA LYS A 150 10.09 -4.54 6.33
C LYS A 150 10.73 -4.23 4.98
N ASN A 151 9.93 -3.70 4.06
CA ASN A 151 10.44 -3.11 2.83
C ASN A 151 10.88 -1.67 3.10
N ASN A 152 12.19 -1.41 3.06
CA ASN A 152 12.74 -0.08 3.35
C ASN A 152 12.35 1.00 2.33
N SER A 153 11.95 0.62 1.11
CA SER A 153 11.55 1.57 0.07
C SER A 153 10.12 2.07 0.23
N THR A 154 9.20 1.20 0.69
CA THR A 154 7.78 1.53 0.86
C THR A 154 7.39 1.77 2.31
N GLY A 155 8.19 1.27 3.25
CA GLY A 155 7.88 1.23 4.69
C GLY A 155 6.94 0.08 5.08
N TRP A 156 6.45 -0.70 4.11
CA TRP A 156 5.50 -1.78 4.37
C TRP A 156 6.13 -2.93 5.12
N ILE A 157 5.31 -3.63 5.89
CA ILE A 157 5.66 -4.90 6.51
C ILE A 157 4.91 -5.99 5.75
N LEU A 158 5.67 -6.93 5.22
CA LEU A 158 5.18 -8.17 4.62
C LEU A 158 5.25 -9.23 5.72
N VAL A 159 4.13 -9.91 5.98
CA VAL A 159 3.98 -10.91 7.05
C VAL A 159 3.51 -12.23 6.47
#